data_AF-A0A4S5BDC4-F1
#
_entry.id   AF-A0A4S5BDC4-F1
#
_cell.length_a   1.000
_cell.length_b   1.000
_cell.length_c   1.000
_cell.angle_alpha   90.00
_cell.angle_beta   90.00
_cell.angle_gamma   90.00
#
_symmetry.space_group_name_H-M   'P 1'
#
loop_
_entity.id
_entity.type
_entity.pdbx_description
1 polymer ?
#
loop_
_entity_poly.entity_id
_entity_poly.type
_entity_poly.pdbx_seq_one_letter_code
_entity_poly.pdbx_strand_id
1 'polypeptide(L)'
;MSKKIRVGWDDLKPGDLIHVKGSTNTYRFKSRTDWHSMIKVEGDGVGVSATWKLGVEKEPVSVFLVVYEEDFAYATRPAPKRPRLEEPQQDGEYWLKVDYPNRKWLKLIVFRGGSIWFFVIGDLGPNVFTPYPTWVDVLRNINPLEVLSAEGYYMRKAKGKL
;
A
#
# COMPACT_ATOMS: atom_id res chain seq x y z
N MET A 1 2.14 -7.81 -16.74
CA MET A 1 3.25 -7.19 -15.99
C MET A 1 2.69 -6.28 -14.91
N SER A 2 3.16 -6.38 -13.65
CA SER A 2 2.73 -5.45 -12.59
C SER A 2 3.19 -4.05 -12.92
N LYS A 3 2.28 -3.06 -12.86
CA LYS A 3 2.66 -1.64 -12.98
C LYS A 3 3.68 -1.33 -11.88
N LYS A 4 4.78 -0.66 -12.22
CA LYS A 4 5.78 -0.18 -11.26
C LYS A 4 5.48 1.29 -10.96
N ILE A 5 5.62 1.70 -9.71
CA ILE A 5 5.58 3.11 -9.30
C ILE A 5 6.99 3.61 -9.05
N ARG A 6 7.22 4.91 -9.25
CA ARG A 6 8.45 5.58 -8.82
C ARG A 6 8.35 5.93 -7.34
N VAL A 7 9.48 5.87 -6.67
CA VAL A 7 9.64 6.10 -5.23
C VAL A 7 10.83 7.03 -5.04
N GLY A 8 10.67 8.04 -4.21
CA GLY A 8 11.74 8.95 -3.82
C GLY A 8 12.67 8.33 -2.77
N TRP A 9 13.77 9.03 -2.48
CA TRP A 9 14.75 8.59 -1.47
C TRP A 9 14.11 8.36 -0.09
N ASP A 10 13.32 9.30 0.40
CA ASP A 10 12.73 9.25 1.74
C ASP A 10 11.68 8.15 1.92
N ASP A 11 11.01 7.77 0.83
CA ASP A 11 9.92 6.80 0.86
C ASP A 11 10.37 5.34 0.72
N LEU A 12 11.68 5.08 0.62
CA LEU A 12 12.23 3.75 0.34
C LEU A 12 11.78 2.69 1.33
N LYS A 13 11.47 1.50 0.80
CA LYS A 13 11.08 0.32 1.57
C LYS A 13 11.90 -0.90 1.14
N PRO A 14 12.25 -1.79 2.08
CA PRO A 14 13.02 -3.00 1.76
C PRO A 14 12.43 -3.75 0.56
N GLY A 15 13.28 -4.08 -0.40
CA GLY A 15 12.88 -4.73 -1.65
C GLY A 15 12.70 -3.80 -2.85
N ASP A 16 12.66 -2.48 -2.65
CA ASP A 16 12.62 -1.50 -3.73
C ASP A 16 13.83 -1.62 -4.66
N LEU A 17 13.62 -1.42 -5.96
CA LEU A 17 14.67 -1.44 -6.96
C LEU A 17 15.23 -0.04 -7.16
N ILE A 18 16.47 0.18 -6.75
CA ILE A 18 17.24 1.42 -6.85
C ILE A 18 17.88 1.53 -8.23
N HIS A 19 17.63 2.65 -8.90
CA HIS A 19 18.27 3.05 -10.15
C HIS A 19 19.26 4.16 -9.84
N VAL A 20 20.49 3.99 -10.30
CA VAL A 20 21.60 4.90 -10.01
C VAL A 20 21.92 5.73 -11.26
N LYS A 21 22.28 7.00 -11.07
CA LYS A 21 22.63 7.93 -12.15
C LYS A 21 23.81 7.37 -12.95
N GLY A 22 23.69 7.43 -14.28
CA GLY A 22 24.76 6.98 -15.19
C GLY A 22 25.03 5.47 -15.18
N SER A 23 24.22 4.66 -14.50
CA SER A 23 24.38 3.20 -14.43
C SER A 23 23.19 2.47 -15.03
N THR A 24 23.45 1.34 -15.69
CA THR A 24 22.42 0.37 -16.09
C THR A 24 22.15 -0.68 -15.00
N ASN A 25 22.97 -0.71 -13.95
CA ASN A 25 22.78 -1.61 -12.82
C ASN A 25 21.57 -1.17 -11.99
N THR A 26 20.84 -2.17 -11.49
CA THR A 26 19.75 -1.96 -10.54
C THR A 26 20.11 -2.69 -9.25
N TYR A 27 19.95 -2.00 -8.13
CA TYR A 27 20.20 -2.58 -6.81
C TYR A 27 18.90 -2.76 -6.05
N ARG A 28 18.87 -3.62 -5.03
CA ARG A 28 17.71 -3.80 -4.16
C ARG A 28 17.95 -3.10 -2.84
N PHE A 29 17.10 -2.16 -2.46
CA PHE A 29 17.19 -1.51 -1.16
C PHE A 29 16.96 -2.52 -0.05
N LYS A 30 17.88 -2.55 0.92
CA LYS A 30 17.82 -3.44 2.08
C LYS A 30 17.37 -2.68 3.32
N SER A 31 18.08 -1.61 3.66
CA SER A 31 17.81 -0.79 4.84
C SER A 31 18.51 0.56 4.78
N ARG A 32 18.10 1.47 5.67
CA ARG A 32 18.87 2.70 5.95
C ARG A 32 20.15 2.35 6.72
N THR A 33 21.14 3.22 6.58
CA THR A 33 22.30 3.24 7.49
C THR A 33 22.11 4.32 8.54
N ASP A 34 23.03 4.39 9.51
CA ASP A 34 23.09 5.52 10.45
C ASP A 34 23.35 6.87 9.76
N TRP A 35 23.84 6.84 8.51
CA TRP A 35 24.12 8.00 7.69
C TRP A 35 22.97 8.19 6.70
N HIS A 36 22.19 9.26 6.86
CA HIS A 36 20.99 9.48 6.04
C HIS A 36 21.28 9.55 4.53
N SER A 37 22.47 10.03 4.15
CA SER A 37 22.95 10.12 2.76
C SER A 37 23.40 8.79 2.15
N MET A 38 23.27 7.68 2.89
CA MET A 38 23.68 6.35 2.44
C MET A 38 22.62 5.30 2.74
N ILE A 39 22.37 4.43 1.76
CA ILE A 39 21.48 3.27 1.90
C ILE A 39 22.23 1.97 1.67
N LYS A 40 21.87 0.94 2.45
CA LYS A 40 22.31 -0.44 2.21
C LYS A 40 21.51 -1.02 1.07
N VAL A 41 22.21 -1.64 0.14
CA VAL A 41 21.61 -2.32 -1.00
C VAL A 41 22.17 -3.73 -1.16
N GLU A 42 21.45 -4.55 -1.91
CA GLU A 42 21.87 -5.87 -2.37
C GLU A 42 21.96 -5.86 -3.89
N GLY A 43 22.95 -6.57 -4.43
CA GLY A 43 23.13 -6.75 -5.86
C GLY A 43 24.55 -7.18 -6.18
N ASP A 44 24.72 -7.78 -7.35
CA ASP A 44 26.01 -8.30 -7.82
C ASP A 44 26.84 -7.24 -8.55
N GLY A 45 26.33 -6.00 -8.62
CA GLY A 45 26.97 -4.91 -9.35
C GLY A 45 28.11 -4.27 -8.58
N VAL A 46 29.35 -4.62 -8.92
CA VAL A 46 30.55 -3.87 -8.53
C VAL A 46 30.79 -2.77 -9.57
N GLY A 47 30.76 -1.49 -9.17
CA GLY A 47 30.97 -0.38 -10.11
C GLY A 47 30.99 0.99 -9.43
N VAL A 48 31.33 2.04 -10.17
CA VAL A 48 31.54 3.43 -9.67
C VAL A 48 30.35 3.97 -8.86
N SER A 49 29.15 3.45 -9.14
CA SER A 49 27.86 3.86 -8.60
C SER A 49 27.42 3.19 -7.29
N ALA A 50 28.10 2.12 -6.86
CA ALA A 50 27.83 1.46 -5.58
C ALA A 50 29.13 0.94 -4.98
N THR A 51 29.39 1.23 -3.71
CA THR A 51 30.67 0.89 -3.08
C THR A 51 30.48 0.02 -1.86
N TRP A 52 31.43 -0.87 -1.60
CA TRP A 52 31.43 -1.66 -0.38
C TRP A 52 31.95 -0.81 0.78
N LYS A 53 31.23 -0.80 1.89
CA LYS A 53 31.63 -0.12 3.12
C LYS A 53 31.69 -1.09 4.28
N LEU A 54 32.71 -0.89 5.10
CA LEU A 54 32.81 -1.48 6.41
C LEU A 54 31.78 -0.77 7.31
N GLY A 55 30.89 -1.52 7.94
CA GLY A 55 30.04 -0.97 8.98
C GLY A 55 30.16 -1.74 10.28
N VAL A 56 29.98 -0.98 11.36
CA VAL A 56 30.02 -1.47 12.73
C VAL A 56 28.58 -1.59 13.23
N GLU A 57 27.83 -2.55 12.69
CA GLU A 57 26.57 -2.95 13.32
C GLU A 57 26.92 -4.01 14.36
N LYS A 58 26.71 -3.66 15.64
CA LYS A 58 26.74 -4.53 16.84
C LYS A 58 27.43 -5.88 16.56
N GLU A 59 28.76 -5.87 16.72
CA GLU A 59 29.74 -6.94 16.52
C GLU A 59 29.23 -8.32 16.02
N PRO A 60 29.84 -8.89 14.96
CA PRO A 60 31.11 -8.50 14.34
C PRO A 60 30.96 -7.53 13.16
N VAL A 61 32.06 -6.83 12.87
CA VAL A 61 32.19 -5.88 11.74
C VAL A 61 31.77 -6.55 10.43
N SER A 62 30.79 -5.95 9.74
CA SER A 62 30.21 -6.50 8.52
C SER A 62 30.43 -5.54 7.35
N VAL A 63 30.81 -6.08 6.19
CA VAL A 63 30.96 -5.32 4.94
C VAL A 63 29.64 -5.40 4.17
N PHE A 64 29.12 -4.26 3.73
CA PHE A 64 27.88 -4.20 2.95
C PHE A 64 27.98 -3.19 1.80
N LEU A 65 27.21 -3.42 0.75
CA LEU A 65 27.15 -2.56 -0.43
C LEU A 65 26.25 -1.36 -0.14
N VAL A 66 26.72 -0.15 -0.48
CA VAL A 66 25.96 1.09 -0.29
C VAL A 66 25.85 1.90 -1.57
N VAL A 67 24.76 2.67 -1.64
CA VAL A 67 24.54 3.72 -2.64
C VAL A 67 24.38 5.05 -1.91
N TYR A 68 25.01 6.09 -2.45
CA TYR A 68 24.89 7.45 -1.93
C TYR A 68 23.66 8.16 -2.52
N GLU A 69 23.11 9.11 -1.75
CA GLU A 69 21.98 9.93 -2.19
C GLU A 69 22.31 10.75 -3.45
N GLU A 70 23.55 11.22 -3.57
CA GLU A 70 24.01 11.98 -4.74
C GLU A 70 23.96 11.15 -6.03
N ASP A 71 24.20 9.85 -5.93
CA ASP A 71 24.16 8.91 -7.04
C ASP A 71 22.75 8.40 -7.33
N PHE A 72 21.82 8.50 -6.37
CA PHE A 72 20.45 8.03 -6.52
C PHE A 72 19.71 8.79 -7.64
N ALA A 73 19.13 8.07 -8.60
CA ALA A 73 18.26 8.64 -9.62
C ALA A 73 16.78 8.54 -9.22
N TYR A 74 16.31 7.31 -9.00
CA TYR A 74 14.96 7.01 -8.53
C TYR A 74 14.90 5.55 -8.06
N ALA A 75 13.86 5.21 -7.29
CA ALA A 75 13.53 3.83 -7.00
C ALA A 75 12.23 3.41 -7.66
N THR A 76 12.05 2.10 -7.82
CA THR A 76 10.79 1.52 -8.29
C THR A 76 10.34 0.38 -7.40
N ARG A 77 9.04 0.29 -7.19
CA ARG A 77 8.41 -0.86 -6.55
C ARG A 77 7.17 -1.31 -7.31
N PRO A 78 6.74 -2.58 -7.18
CA PRO A 78 5.43 -2.98 -7.68
C PRO A 78 4.36 -2.06 -7.11
N ALA A 79 3.45 -1.57 -7.95
CA ALA A 79 2.28 -0.86 -7.47
C ALA A 79 1.55 -1.74 -6.45
N PRO A 80 1.09 -1.19 -5.32
CA PRO A 80 0.27 -1.93 -4.37
C PRO A 80 -0.84 -2.65 -5.13
N LYS A 81 -0.90 -3.97 -5.01
CA LYS A 81 -2.01 -4.71 -5.58
C LYS A 81 -3.25 -4.28 -4.82
N ARG A 82 -4.28 -3.86 -5.56
CA ARG A 82 -5.58 -3.62 -4.95
C ARG A 82 -6.03 -4.91 -4.28
N PRO A 83 -6.52 -4.86 -3.03
CA PRO A 83 -7.10 -6.04 -2.42
C PRO A 83 -8.21 -6.55 -3.32
N ARG A 84 -8.23 -7.86 -3.58
CA ARG A 84 -9.33 -8.48 -4.30
C ARG A 84 -10.50 -8.55 -3.32
N LEU A 85 -11.41 -7.59 -3.42
CA LEU A 85 -12.59 -7.53 -2.57
C LEU A 85 -13.70 -8.38 -3.20
N GLU A 86 -14.22 -9.31 -2.42
CA GLU A 86 -15.33 -10.16 -2.82
C GLU A 86 -16.64 -9.39 -2.72
N GLU A 87 -17.52 -9.60 -3.70
CA GLU A 87 -18.86 -9.03 -3.67
C GLU A 87 -19.66 -9.67 -2.51
N PRO A 88 -20.35 -8.87 -1.69
CA PRO A 88 -21.34 -9.36 -0.74
C PRO A 88 -22.40 -10.27 -1.39
N GLN A 89 -22.47 -11.54 -0.99
CA GLN A 89 -23.38 -12.53 -1.59
C GLN A 89 -24.79 -12.54 -0.99
N GLN A 90 -24.97 -11.97 0.20
CA GLN A 90 -26.23 -11.98 0.94
C GLN A 90 -26.78 -10.56 1.10
N ASP A 91 -28.08 -10.47 1.32
CA ASP A 91 -28.71 -9.22 1.72
C ASP A 91 -28.30 -8.86 3.14
N GLY A 92 -28.17 -7.55 3.39
CA GLY A 92 -27.88 -7.04 4.72
C GLY A 92 -26.83 -5.94 4.77
N GLU A 93 -26.34 -5.70 5.99
CA GLU A 93 -25.39 -4.64 6.31
C GLU A 93 -23.94 -5.14 6.21
N TYR A 94 -23.13 -4.34 5.52
CA TYR A 94 -21.70 -4.49 5.36
C TYR A 94 -20.98 -3.18 5.68
N TRP A 95 -19.70 -3.27 5.97
CA TRP A 95 -18.86 -2.14 6.30
C TRP A 95 -17.65 -2.07 5.38
N LEU A 96 -17.50 -0.95 4.71
CA LEU A 96 -16.45 -0.66 3.74
C LEU A 96 -15.36 0.17 4.41
N LYS A 97 -14.14 -0.36 4.48
CA LYS A 97 -13.00 0.44 4.92
C LYS A 97 -12.59 1.39 3.80
N VAL A 98 -12.43 2.67 4.11
CA VAL A 98 -12.07 3.72 3.13
C VAL A 98 -10.90 4.55 3.66
N ASP A 99 -10.24 5.25 2.75
CA ASP A 99 -9.15 6.19 3.05
C ASP A 99 -9.57 7.61 2.68
N TYR A 100 -10.53 8.15 3.44
CA TYR A 100 -10.96 9.53 3.32
C TYR A 100 -10.42 10.35 4.49
N PRO A 101 -10.09 11.65 4.30
CA PRO A 101 -9.41 12.48 5.31
C PRO A 101 -10.02 12.43 6.73
N ASN A 102 -11.34 12.24 6.83
CA ASN A 102 -12.07 12.24 8.11
C ASN A 102 -12.86 10.96 8.37
N ARG A 103 -12.73 9.92 7.53
CA ARG A 103 -13.54 8.70 7.64
C ARG A 103 -12.76 7.47 7.24
N LYS A 104 -12.83 6.45 8.09
CA LYS A 104 -12.19 5.16 7.86
C LYS A 104 -13.17 4.06 7.45
N TRP A 105 -14.46 4.26 7.68
CA TRP A 105 -15.50 3.25 7.45
C TRP A 105 -16.78 3.89 6.90
N LEU A 106 -17.40 3.23 5.92
CA LEU A 106 -18.73 3.54 5.38
C LEU A 106 -19.64 2.32 5.53
N LYS A 107 -20.94 2.55 5.69
CA LYS A 107 -21.94 1.49 5.72
C LYS A 107 -22.42 1.19 4.31
N LEU A 108 -22.56 -0.08 3.98
CA LEU A 108 -23.13 -0.60 2.74
C LEU A 108 -24.34 -1.48 3.07
N ILE A 109 -25.47 -1.21 2.44
CA ILE A 109 -26.66 -2.09 2.49
C ILE A 109 -26.81 -2.77 1.14
N VAL A 110 -26.98 -4.09 1.17
CA VAL A 110 -27.17 -4.93 -0.02
C VAL A 110 -28.60 -5.46 -0.03
N PHE A 111 -29.28 -5.30 -1.17
CA PHE A 111 -30.65 -5.75 -1.38
C PHE A 111 -30.77 -6.48 -2.73
N ARG A 112 -31.30 -7.71 -2.74
CA ARG A 112 -31.40 -8.59 -3.92
C ARG A 112 -32.84 -8.90 -4.34
N GLY A 113 -33.80 -8.04 -4.00
CA GLY A 113 -35.22 -8.19 -4.35
C GLY A 113 -35.55 -7.86 -5.82
N GLY A 114 -35.08 -8.69 -6.76
CA GLY A 114 -35.35 -8.61 -8.21
C GLY A 114 -34.24 -7.95 -9.04
N SER A 115 -33.50 -7.01 -8.46
CA SER A 115 -32.22 -6.49 -8.97
C SER A 115 -31.32 -6.19 -7.77
N ILE A 116 -30.01 -6.40 -7.94
CA ILE A 116 -29.04 -6.17 -6.86
C ILE A 116 -28.79 -4.67 -6.74
N TRP A 117 -29.01 -4.12 -5.55
CA TRP A 117 -28.68 -2.75 -5.23
C TRP A 117 -27.70 -2.66 -4.07
N PHE A 118 -26.73 -1.77 -4.22
CA PHE A 118 -25.73 -1.45 -3.21
C PHE A 118 -25.96 0.00 -2.75
N PHE A 119 -26.41 0.19 -1.52
CA PHE A 119 -26.64 1.52 -0.95
C PHE A 119 -25.52 1.86 0.02
N VAL A 120 -24.70 2.84 -0.36
CA VAL A 120 -23.65 3.35 0.54
C VAL A 120 -24.22 4.51 1.33
N ILE A 121 -24.07 4.42 2.65
CA ILE A 121 -24.55 5.43 3.60
C ILE A 121 -23.31 6.07 4.22
N GLY A 122 -23.12 7.35 3.94
CA GLY A 122 -22.11 8.18 4.57
C GLY A 122 -22.73 9.40 5.25
N ASP A 123 -22.08 9.93 6.29
CA ASP A 123 -22.50 11.14 7.04
C ASP A 123 -22.44 12.46 6.20
N LEU A 124 -22.62 12.44 4.89
CA LEU A 124 -22.75 13.70 4.12
C LEU A 124 -24.14 14.30 4.37
N GLY A 125 -24.36 14.85 5.56
CA GLY A 125 -25.66 15.42 5.93
C GLY A 125 -26.78 14.37 5.98
N PRO A 126 -28.05 14.77 6.09
CA PRO A 126 -29.14 13.85 6.38
C PRO A 126 -29.26 12.79 5.27
N ASN A 127 -28.82 11.56 5.60
CA ASN A 127 -29.08 10.32 4.89
C ASN A 127 -28.90 10.39 3.36
N VAL A 128 -27.70 10.72 2.88
CA VAL A 128 -27.39 10.52 1.45
C VAL A 128 -27.22 9.01 1.22
N PHE A 129 -28.33 8.39 0.78
CA PHE A 129 -28.35 7.06 0.20
C PHE A 129 -27.84 7.15 -1.24
N THR A 130 -26.60 6.73 -1.49
CA THR A 130 -26.10 6.63 -2.86
C THR A 130 -26.32 5.21 -3.37
N PRO A 131 -27.26 4.99 -4.32
CA PRO A 131 -27.43 3.69 -4.95
C PRO A 131 -26.33 3.45 -5.99
N TYR A 132 -25.76 2.26 -5.94
CA TYR A 132 -24.90 1.71 -6.99
C TYR A 132 -25.57 0.46 -7.56
N PRO A 133 -25.75 0.38 -8.89
CA PRO A 133 -26.43 -0.75 -9.53
C PRO A 133 -25.55 -2.00 -9.63
N THR A 134 -24.23 -1.88 -9.47
CA THR A 134 -23.30 -3.02 -9.52
C THR A 134 -22.20 -2.91 -8.49
N TRP A 135 -21.60 -4.05 -8.14
CA TRP A 135 -20.42 -4.10 -7.28
C TRP A 135 -19.22 -3.36 -7.90
N VAL A 136 -19.08 -3.41 -9.22
CA VAL A 136 -18.03 -2.69 -9.95
C VAL A 136 -18.14 -1.18 -9.75
N ASP A 137 -19.36 -0.64 -9.69
CA ASP A 137 -19.58 0.79 -9.44
C ASP A 137 -19.20 1.17 -8.02
N VAL A 138 -19.47 0.32 -7.03
CA VAL A 138 -19.00 0.51 -5.64
C VAL A 138 -17.47 0.55 -5.62
N LEU A 139 -16.81 -0.43 -6.23
CA LEU A 139 -15.35 -0.49 -6.28
C LEU A 139 -14.72 0.73 -6.98
N ARG A 140 -15.35 1.23 -8.04
CA ARG A 140 -14.84 2.37 -8.81
C ARG A 140 -15.03 3.70 -8.08
N ASN A 141 -16.17 3.92 -7.44
CA ASN A 141 -16.54 5.22 -6.86
C ASN A 141 -16.12 5.35 -5.39
N ILE A 142 -16.25 4.29 -4.61
CA ILE A 142 -15.90 4.30 -3.18
C ILE A 142 -14.44 3.92 -2.99
N ASN A 143 -13.90 3.05 -3.85
CA ASN A 143 -12.54 2.50 -3.75
C ASN A 143 -12.22 1.95 -2.34
N PRO A 144 -13.03 0.98 -1.84
CA PRO A 144 -12.83 0.42 -0.51
C PRO A 144 -11.52 -0.39 -0.44
N LEU A 145 -10.95 -0.44 0.75
CA LEU A 145 -9.74 -1.20 1.09
C LEU A 145 -10.05 -2.56 1.72
N GLU A 146 -11.22 -2.69 2.34
CA GLU A 146 -11.69 -3.90 3.02
C GLU A 146 -13.23 -3.89 3.06
N VAL A 147 -13.83 -5.07 3.06
CA VAL A 147 -15.27 -5.26 3.24
C VAL A 147 -15.47 -6.22 4.42
N LEU A 148 -16.30 -5.83 5.38
CA LEU A 148 -16.71 -6.69 6.50
C LEU A 148 -18.22 -6.89 6.50
N SER A 149 -18.67 -8.07 6.90
CA SER A 149 -20.06 -8.25 7.33
C SER A 149 -20.33 -7.40 8.57
N ALA A 150 -21.61 -7.10 8.84
CA ALA A 150 -22.02 -6.46 10.09
C ALA A 150 -21.43 -7.18 11.32
N GLU A 151 -21.56 -8.50 11.40
CA GLU A 151 -20.99 -9.30 12.48
C GLU A 151 -19.47 -9.10 12.61
N GLY A 152 -18.74 -9.21 11.49
CA GLY A 152 -17.29 -9.05 11.48
C GLY A 152 -16.84 -7.66 11.93
N TYR A 153 -17.56 -6.62 11.50
CA TYR A 153 -17.28 -5.24 11.90
C TYR A 153 -17.55 -5.01 13.39
N TYR A 154 -18.74 -5.36 13.88
CA TYR A 154 -19.11 -5.10 15.28
C TYR A 154 -18.29 -5.94 16.25
N MET A 155 -17.92 -7.18 15.89
CA MET A 155 -17.00 -7.99 16.69
C MET A 155 -15.61 -7.34 16.80
N ARG A 156 -15.06 -6.80 15.70
CA ARG A 156 -13.76 -6.10 15.74
C ARG A 156 -13.86 -4.79 16.53
N LYS A 157 -14.98 -4.06 16.39
CA LYS A 157 -15.27 -2.83 17.14
C LYS A 157 -15.26 -3.10 18.64
N ALA A 158 -15.98 -4.13 19.09
CA ALA A 158 -16.05 -4.52 20.50
C ALA A 158 -14.68 -4.90 21.08
N LYS A 159 -13.79 -5.43 20.24
CA LYS A 159 -12.41 -5.80 20.62
C LYS A 159 -11.41 -4.65 20.49
N GLY A 160 -11.82 -3.45 20.10
CA GLY A 160 -10.93 -2.30 19.90
C GLY A 160 -9.96 -2.45 18.71
N LYS A 161 -10.35 -3.21 17.67
CA LYS A 161 -9.49 -3.58 16.53
C LYS A 161 -9.87 -2.87 15.21
N LEU A 162 -10.47 -1.68 15.27
CA LEU A 162 -10.89 -0.89 14.11
C LEU A 162 -10.07 0.38 13.90
#